data_AF-A0A4Q7FCF8-F1
#
_entry.id   AF-A0A4Q7FCF8-F1
#
_cell.length_a   1.000
_cell.length_b   1.000
_cell.length_c   1.000
_cell.angle_alpha   90.00
_cell.angle_beta   90.00
_cell.angle_gamma   90.00
#
_symmetry.space_group_name_H-M   'P 1'
#
loop_
_entity.id
_entity.type
_entity.pdbx_description
1 polymer ?
#
loop_
_entity_poly.entity_id
_entity_poly.type
_entity_poly.pdbx_seq_one_letter_code
_entity_poly.pdbx_strand_id
1 'polypeptide(L)' 'MINTIGSLRKMTKRLQELGAKPELEMLDLGYLMIVNDPIKGGLVHDLLLIQLCMGWATSRRTIC' A
#
# COMPACT_ATOMS: atom_id res chain seq x y z
N MET A 1 14.71 3.35 3.73
CA MET A 1 14.24 3.11 2.35
C MET A 1 13.04 4.02 2.09
N ILE A 2 12.85 4.56 0.87
CA ILE A 2 11.78 5.53 0.55
C ILE A 2 10.87 4.94 -0.52
N ASN A 3 9.59 4.77 -0.22
CA ASN A 3 8.58 4.37 -1.19
C ASN A 3 7.93 5.61 -1.80
N THR A 4 8.29 5.91 -3.05
CA THR A 4 7.65 6.99 -3.82
C THR A 4 6.35 6.51 -4.44
N ILE A 5 5.44 7.44 -4.76
CA ILE A 5 4.18 7.14 -5.45
C ILE A 5 4.42 6.48 -6.81
N GLY A 6 5.49 6.87 -7.52
CA GLY A 6 5.88 6.23 -8.78
C GLY A 6 6.27 4.76 -8.61
N SER A 7 6.96 4.43 -7.51
CA SER A 7 7.28 3.05 -7.15
C SER A 7 6.01 2.25 -6.86
N LEU A 8 5.06 2.81 -6.10
CA LEU A 8 3.79 2.17 -5.77
C LEU A 8 3.04 1.76 -7.04
N ARG A 9 2.88 2.68 -8.01
CA ARG A 9 2.19 2.39 -9.28
C ARG A 9 2.85 1.25 -10.08
N LYS A 10 4.19 1.24 -10.13
CA LYS A 10 4.95 0.17 -10.83
C LYS A 10 4.77 -1.18 -10.15
N MET A 11 4.82 -1.21 -8.81
CA MET A 11 4.62 -2.44 -8.05
C MET A 11 3.19 -2.96 -8.20
N THR A 12 2.17 -2.09 -8.11
CA THR A 12 0.77 -2.47 -8.32
C THR A 12 0.54 -3.07 -9.69
N LYS A 13 1.07 -2.48 -10.76
CA LYS A 13 0.97 -3.04 -12.11
C LYS A 13 1.61 -4.44 -12.19
N ARG A 14 2.78 -4.62 -11.58
CA ARG A 14 3.47 -5.90 -11.59
C ARG A 14 2.73 -6.97 -10.78
N LEU A 15 2.11 -6.61 -9.66
CA LEU A 15 1.26 -7.51 -8.88
C LEU A 15 0.01 -7.93 -9.67
N GLN A 16 -0.57 -7.00 -10.43
CA GLN A 16 -1.70 -7.28 -11.33
C GLN A 16 -1.31 -8.28 -12.44
N GLU A 17 -0.15 -8.08 -13.08
CA GLU A 17 0.39 -9.02 -14.10
C GLU A 17 0.63 -10.43 -13.53
N LEU A 18 0.98 -10.52 -12.24
CA LEU A 18 1.18 -11.78 -11.53
C LEU A 18 -0.11 -12.40 -10.97
N GLY A 19 -1.25 -11.69 -11.07
CA GLY A 19 -2.52 -12.12 -10.46
C GLY A 19 -2.50 -12.14 -8.93
N ALA A 20 -1.52 -11.47 -8.31
CA ALA A 20 -1.39 -11.41 -6.86
C ALA A 20 -2.23 -10.27 -6.29
N LYS A 21 -2.92 -10.53 -5.16
CA LYS A 21 -3.67 -9.48 -4.45
C LYS A 21 -2.69 -8.59 -3.67
N PRO A 22 -2.69 -7.27 -3.89
CA PRO A 22 -1.82 -6.36 -3.14
C PRO A 22 -2.35 -6.16 -1.71
N GLU A 23 -1.44 -6.31 -0.74
CA GLU A 23 -1.61 -5.86 0.63
C GLU A 23 -0.79 -4.58 0.83
N LEU A 24 -1.42 -3.55 1.39
CA LEU A 24 -0.80 -2.25 1.55
C LEU A 24 -0.58 -1.91 3.02
N GLU A 25 0.69 -1.97 3.43
CA GLU A 25 1.14 -1.54 4.74
C GLU A 25 1.27 -0.02 4.81
N MET A 26 0.47 0.60 5.66
CA MET A 26 0.49 2.05 5.90
C MET A 26 0.93 2.35 7.32
N LEU A 27 1.86 3.29 7.44
CA LEU A 27 2.33 3.80 8.74
C LEU A 27 1.47 4.95 9.28
N ASP A 28 0.71 5.60 8.40
CA ASP A 28 -0.10 6.78 8.72
C ASP A 28 -1.36 6.82 7.84
N LEU A 29 -2.43 7.45 8.33
CA LEU A 29 -3.71 7.58 7.63
C LEU A 29 -3.63 8.51 6.42
N GLY A 30 -2.63 9.40 6.34
CA GLY A 30 -2.43 10.28 5.18
C GLY A 30 -2.27 9.51 3.86
N TYR A 31 -1.82 8.24 3.91
CA TYR A 31 -1.67 7.39 2.74
C TYR A 31 -3.01 6.94 2.13
N LEU A 32 -4.12 6.97 2.88
CA LEU A 32 -5.44 6.62 2.36
C LEU A 32 -5.86 7.51 1.18
N MET A 33 -5.47 8.78 1.20
CA MET A 33 -5.79 9.72 0.11
C MET A 33 -5.04 9.38 -1.18
N ILE A 34 -3.79 8.92 -1.08
CA ILE A 34 -2.91 8.56 -2.21
C ILE A 34 -3.38 7.25 -2.86
N VAL A 35 -3.96 6.36 -2.07
CA VAL A 35 -4.34 5.00 -2.49
C VAL A 35 -5.68 4.96 -3.22
N ASN A 36 -6.49 6.01 -3.04
CA ASN A 36 -7.71 6.18 -3.81
C ASN A 36 -7.46 6.43 -5.31
N ASP A 37 -6.29 6.98 -5.68
CA ASP A 37 -5.93 7.22 -7.09
C ASP A 37 -5.80 5.93 -7.92
N PRO A 38 -5.01 4.91 -7.53
CA PRO A 38 -4.91 3.66 -8.29
C PRO A 38 -6.22 2.87 -8.30
N ILE A 39 -7.07 3.01 -7.28
CA ILE A 39 -8.42 2.40 -7.25
C ILE A 39 -9.30 3.06 -8.31
N LYS A 40 -9.36 4.39 -8.37
CA LYS A 40 -10.12 5.13 -9.40
C LYS A 40 -9.58 4.92 -10.81
N GLY A 41 -8.26 4.73 -10.94
CA GLY A 41 -7.60 4.44 -12.22
C GLY A 41 -7.83 3.02 -12.74
N GLY A 42 -8.58 2.18 -12.03
CA GLY A 42 -8.86 0.80 -12.43
C GLY A 42 -7.63 -0.12 -12.40
N LEU A 43 -6.55 0.27 -11.71
CA LEU A 43 -5.36 -0.57 -11.57
C LEU A 43 -5.57 -1.70 -10.54
N VAL A 44 -6.54 -1.54 -9.64
CA VAL A 44 -6.87 -2.51 -8.60
C VAL A 44 -8.35 -2.88 -8.74
N HIS A 45 -8.63 -4.10 -9.18
CA HIS A 45 -10.00 -4.57 -9.48
C HIS A 45 -10.69 -5.27 -8.30
N ASP A 46 -9.96 -5.56 -7.22
CA ASP A 46 -10.41 -6.39 -6.09
C ASP A 46 -10.23 -5.64 -4.77
N LEU A 47 -10.86 -6.12 -3.69
CA LEU A 47 -10.76 -5.49 -2.36
C LEU A 47 -9.28 -5.37 -1.95
N LEU A 48 -8.80 -4.14 -1.83
CA LEU A 48 -7.46 -3.84 -1.34
C LEU A 48 -7.38 -4.17 0.14
N LEU A 49 -6.43 -5.03 0.52
CA LEU A 49 -6.11 -5.26 1.93
C LEU A 49 -5.24 -4.12 2.42
N ILE A 50 -5.66 -3.45 3.49
CA ILE A 50 -4.92 -2.35 4.12
C ILE A 50 -4.53 -2.80 5.52
N GLN A 51 -3.22 -2.81 5.80
CA GLN A 51 -2.69 -3.05 7.12
C GLN A 51 -2.18 -1.73 7.71
N LEU A 52 -2.71 -1.36 8.88
CA LEU A 52 -2.28 -0.17 9.61
C LEU A 52 -1.17 -0.55 10.58
N CYS A 53 0.07 -0.18 10.25
CA CYS A 53 1.25 -0.43 11.06
C CYS A 53 1.39 0.66 12.13
N MET A 54 0.85 0.40 13.31
CA MET A 54 0.85 1.32 14.45
C MET A 54 2.09 1.14 15.34
N GLY A 55 2.55 2.20 16.00
CA GLY A 55 3.61 2.12 17.03
C GLY A 55 5.06 2.29 16.54
N TRP A 56 5.25 2.88 15.35
CA TRP A 56 6.57 3.10 14.74
C TRP A 56 7.52 4.02 15.54
N ALA A 57 6.99 4.78 16.50
CA ALA A 57 7.74 5.82 17.20
C ALA A 57 8.61 5.33 18.37
N THR A 58 8.32 4.19 19.03
CA THR A 58 8.96 3.90 20.34
C THR A 58 9.12 2.45 20.82
N SER A 59 8.74 1.38 20.10
CA SER A 59 8.81 0.02 20.69
C SER A 59 9.71 -0.97 19.93
N ARG A 60 10.49 -1.77 20.66
CA ARG A 60 11.38 -2.87 20.18
C ARG A 60 10.64 -4.01 19.45
N ARG A 61 9.40 -3.81 19.01
CA ARG A 61 8.62 -4.79 18.26
C ARG A 61 7.68 -4.04 17.32
N THR A 62 8.15 -3.76 16.12
CA THR A 62 7.29 -3.34 15.02
C THR A 62 6.43 -4.54 14.66
N ILE A 63 5.12 -4.45 14.86
CA ILE A 63 4.18 -5.39 14.25
C ILE A 63 3.84 -4.79 12.88
N CYS A 64 4.50 -5.34 11.86
CA CYS A 64 3.90 -5.56 10.54
C CYS A 64 3.45 -7.02 10.54
#